data_AF-A0A915UTD4-F1
#
_entry.id   AF-A0A915UTD4-F1
#
_cell.length_a   1.000
_cell.length_b   1.000
_cell.length_c   1.000
_cell.angle_alpha   90.00
_cell.angle_beta   90.00
_cell.angle_gamma   90.00
#
_symmetry.space_group_name_H-M   'P 1'
#
loop_
_entity.id
_entity.type
_entity.pdbx_description
1 polymer ?
#
loop_
_entity_poly.entity_id
_entity_poly.type
_entity_poly.pdbx_seq_one_letter_code
_entity_poly.pdbx_strand_id
1 'polypeptide(L)'
;MQNHYEVLGLSMHATQEAVRRRYRELVRQYHPDVNPSPLAKERFLRIQEAYQVLSDPERRRHYDALLRLQLGEPPSARYNQPRTQPSRPAAPSQPRAPASDELRRAILQAERAFLQGRMQDALYWAKQATRLAPRHPKGHEIIGDVYRTQGHYDAALSAYTYAIQLDPNNPDLQRKLDATLARTQTPSASPPSPLLRNLPALKLPPEWKLYAAQALGWGAVLFLLTLAHTIPGNPLALGWSVNLLVYLILAGFLTGFLMAISRWVAPIGDAFPWRRRGGQISAGGALIGLSALCFPLAVLLYTLLALTQGGLSQSVARVFGVGGALTLGFALLYPHDMLYTMLFGGNMLFLALMGGWYLADNLRLSP
;
A
#
# COMPACT_ATOMS: atom_id res chain seq x y z
N MET A 1 17.50 -23.38 -1.96
CA MET A 1 16.97 -21.99 -1.89
C MET A 1 17.67 -21.31 -0.73
N GLN A 2 18.23 -20.11 -0.93
CA GLN A 2 18.86 -19.36 0.17
C GLN A 2 17.78 -18.58 0.93
N ASN A 3 17.84 -18.59 2.26
CA ASN A 3 16.92 -17.79 3.09
C ASN A 3 17.39 -16.32 3.18
N HIS A 4 16.51 -15.40 3.58
CA HIS A 4 16.84 -13.97 3.64
C HIS A 4 17.96 -13.65 4.64
N TYR A 5 18.15 -14.49 5.67
CA TYR A 5 19.24 -14.37 6.62
C TYR A 5 20.59 -14.71 5.99
N GLU A 6 20.66 -15.79 5.20
CA GLU A 6 21.82 -16.23 4.42
C GLU A 6 22.19 -15.22 3.34
N VAL A 7 21.19 -14.60 2.70
CA VAL A 7 21.42 -13.54 1.70
C VAL A 7 22.12 -12.33 2.32
N LEU A 8 21.80 -11.97 3.56
CA LEU A 8 22.51 -10.92 4.30
C LEU A 8 23.77 -11.42 5.02
N GLY A 9 23.97 -12.74 5.11
CA GLY A 9 25.05 -13.35 5.89
C GLY A 9 24.86 -13.16 7.40
N LEU A 10 23.62 -13.20 7.88
CA LEU A 10 23.24 -13.01 9.28
C LEU A 10 22.68 -14.30 9.86
N SER A 11 22.77 -14.43 11.19
CA SER A 11 22.04 -15.47 11.93
C SER A 11 20.54 -15.14 11.99
N MET A 12 19.69 -16.16 12.08
CA MET A 12 18.24 -16.00 12.33
C MET A 12 17.94 -15.21 13.62
N HIS A 13 18.87 -15.22 14.59
CA HIS A 13 18.77 -14.47 15.84
C HIS A 13 19.37 -13.05 15.77
N ALA A 14 19.75 -12.56 14.59
CA ALA A 14 20.35 -11.24 14.44
C ALA A 14 19.41 -10.10 14.90
N THR A 15 19.95 -9.12 15.60
CA THR A 15 19.18 -7.94 16.03
C THR A 15 18.83 -7.04 14.85
N GLN A 16 17.82 -6.18 15.02
CA GLN A 16 17.40 -5.25 13.98
C GLN A 16 18.53 -4.31 13.53
N GLU A 17 19.39 -3.93 14.47
CA GLU A 17 20.57 -3.12 14.22
C GLU A 17 21.61 -3.85 13.35
N ALA A 18 21.80 -5.16 13.59
CA ALA A 18 22.67 -6.00 12.77
C ALA A 18 22.16 -6.12 11.33
N VAL A 19 20.86 -6.28 11.14
CA VAL A 19 20.21 -6.28 9.81
C VAL A 19 20.48 -4.97 9.06
N ARG A 20 20.25 -3.82 9.72
CA ARG A 20 20.49 -2.49 9.12
C ARG A 20 21.96 -2.20 8.85
N ARG A 21 22.87 -2.66 9.73
CA ARG A 21 24.32 -2.50 9.54
C ARG A 21 24.78 -3.30 8.33
N ARG A 22 24.38 -4.57 8.26
CA ARG A 22 24.84 -5.48 7.22
C ARG A 22 24.29 -5.13 5.84
N TYR A 23 23.05 -4.68 5.78
CA TYR A 23 22.46 -4.13 4.55
C TYR A 23 23.30 -2.95 3.99
N ARG A 24 23.69 -1.99 4.84
CA ARG A 24 24.49 -0.83 4.41
C ARG A 24 25.86 -1.24 3.87
N GLU A 25 26.49 -2.24 4.46
CA GLU A 25 27.78 -2.79 3.98
C GLU A 25 27.61 -3.44 2.60
N LEU A 26 26.59 -4.28 2.44
CA LEU A 26 26.33 -5.00 1.19
C LEU A 26 25.90 -4.07 0.06
N VAL A 27 25.10 -3.04 0.34
CA VAL A 27 24.73 -2.00 -0.65
C VAL A 27 25.98 -1.29 -1.17
N ARG A 28 26.94 -0.93 -0.32
CA ARG A 28 28.18 -0.28 -0.79
C ARG A 28 29.03 -1.17 -1.68
N GLN A 29 28.96 -2.49 -1.48
CA GLN A 29 29.73 -3.48 -2.24
C GLN A 29 29.08 -3.86 -3.58
N TYR A 30 27.75 -3.88 -3.63
CA TYR A 30 26.98 -4.39 -4.77
C TYR A 30 26.13 -3.32 -5.48
N HIS A 31 26.25 -2.04 -5.11
CA HIS A 31 25.54 -0.96 -5.81
C HIS A 31 25.90 -0.99 -7.31
N PRO A 32 24.92 -0.83 -8.22
CA PRO A 32 25.17 -0.85 -9.67
C PRO A 32 26.20 0.19 -10.12
N ASP A 33 26.28 1.33 -9.42
CA ASP A 33 27.27 2.39 -9.71
C ASP A 33 28.70 2.03 -9.30
N VAL A 34 28.87 1.11 -8.35
CA VAL A 34 30.18 0.69 -7.83
C VAL A 34 30.62 -0.63 -8.47
N ASN A 35 29.67 -1.49 -8.82
CA ASN A 35 29.91 -2.77 -9.48
C ASN A 35 28.90 -3.02 -10.60
N PRO A 36 29.23 -2.65 -11.85
CA PRO A 36 28.31 -2.77 -13.00
C PRO A 36 28.17 -4.20 -13.55
N SER A 37 28.68 -5.22 -12.86
CA SER A 37 28.54 -6.60 -13.32
C SER A 37 27.09 -7.11 -13.21
N PRO A 38 26.63 -7.94 -14.16
CA PRO A 38 25.27 -8.51 -14.12
C PRO A 38 25.03 -9.39 -12.87
N LEU A 39 26.09 -10.04 -12.37
CA LEU A 39 26.06 -10.82 -11.12
C LEU A 39 25.91 -9.93 -9.87
N ALA A 40 26.48 -8.72 -9.87
CA ALA A 40 26.31 -7.77 -8.78
C ALA A 40 24.87 -7.23 -8.73
N LYS A 41 24.26 -6.97 -9.90
CA LYS A 41 22.85 -6.57 -10.01
C LYS A 41 21.90 -7.62 -9.43
N GLU A 42 22.12 -8.90 -9.76
CA GLU A 42 21.29 -9.98 -9.23
C GLU A 42 21.45 -10.13 -7.70
N ARG A 43 22.69 -10.04 -7.19
CA ARG A 43 22.94 -10.04 -5.74
C ARG A 43 22.31 -8.85 -5.05
N PHE A 44 22.40 -7.66 -5.64
CA PHE A 44 21.81 -6.44 -5.10
C PHE A 44 20.29 -6.56 -4.94
N LEU A 45 19.59 -7.10 -5.94
CA LEU A 45 18.14 -7.35 -5.88
C LEU A 45 17.78 -8.30 -4.73
N ARG A 46 18.52 -9.40 -4.56
CA ARG A 46 18.30 -10.35 -3.45
C ARG A 46 18.55 -9.72 -2.09
N ILE A 47 19.60 -8.90 -1.97
CA ILE A 47 19.92 -8.15 -0.73
C ILE A 47 18.78 -7.18 -0.37
N GLN A 48 18.21 -6.51 -1.36
CA GLN A 48 17.10 -5.57 -1.18
C GLN A 48 15.83 -6.30 -0.72
N GLU A 49 15.48 -7.42 -1.36
CA GLU A 49 14.34 -8.25 -0.99
C GLU A 49 14.47 -8.78 0.45
N ALA A 50 15.65 -9.32 0.80
CA ALA A 50 15.94 -9.79 2.15
C ALA A 50 15.81 -8.67 3.19
N TYR A 51 16.28 -7.46 2.87
CA TYR A 51 16.13 -6.30 3.75
C TYR A 51 14.67 -5.84 3.88
N GLN A 52 13.89 -5.81 2.80
CA GLN A 52 12.47 -5.43 2.85
C GLN A 52 11.64 -6.34 3.78
N VAL A 53 12.01 -7.61 3.89
CA VAL A 53 11.34 -8.58 4.78
C VAL A 53 11.89 -8.50 6.20
N LEU A 54 13.21 -8.43 6.38
CA LEU A 54 13.84 -8.47 7.70
C LEU A 54 13.90 -7.12 8.42
N SER A 55 13.74 -5.99 7.71
CA SER A 55 13.82 -4.63 8.27
C SER A 55 12.56 -4.17 9.01
N ASP A 56 11.42 -4.80 8.74
CA ASP A 56 10.15 -4.55 9.40
C ASP A 56 9.83 -5.64 10.44
N PRO A 57 9.52 -5.29 11.70
CA PRO A 57 9.26 -6.29 12.75
C PRO A 57 8.09 -7.23 12.47
N GLU A 58 7.02 -6.76 11.84
CA GLU A 58 5.82 -7.56 11.55
C GLU A 58 6.05 -8.50 10.36
N ARG A 59 6.72 -8.02 9.30
CA ARG A 59 7.11 -8.85 8.15
C ARG A 59 8.13 -9.90 8.53
N ARG A 60 9.10 -9.54 9.37
CA ARG A 60 10.09 -10.48 9.92
C ARG A 60 9.41 -11.58 10.73
N ARG A 61 8.44 -11.24 11.58
CA ARG A 61 7.65 -12.23 12.34
C ARG A 61 6.91 -13.21 11.43
N HIS A 62 6.25 -12.72 10.38
CA HIS A 62 5.56 -13.57 9.42
C HIS A 62 6.53 -14.47 8.65
N TYR A 63 7.66 -13.92 8.22
CA TYR A 63 8.71 -14.67 7.54
C TYR A 63 9.32 -15.74 8.44
N ASP A 64 9.65 -15.41 9.69
CA ASP A 64 10.18 -16.36 10.67
C ASP A 64 9.16 -17.48 10.99
N ALA A 65 7.87 -17.15 11.02
CA ALA A 65 6.81 -18.14 11.19
C ALA A 65 6.73 -19.11 9.99
N LEU A 66 6.83 -18.60 8.75
CA LEU A 66 6.85 -19.42 7.54
C LEU A 66 8.13 -20.27 7.45
N LEU A 67 9.29 -19.69 7.77
CA LEU A 67 10.58 -20.37 7.74
C LEU A 67 10.63 -21.50 8.77
N ARG A 68 10.08 -21.28 9.97
CA ARG A 68 9.95 -22.32 11.00
C ARG A 68 9.06 -23.49 10.56
N LEU A 69 7.96 -23.20 9.86
CA LEU A 69 7.09 -24.24 9.27
C LEU A 69 7.80 -25.04 8.17
N GLN A 70 8.68 -24.40 7.38
CA GLN A 70 9.47 -25.06 6.34
C GLN A 70 10.61 -25.92 6.90
N LEU A 71 11.25 -25.49 7.99
CA LEU A 71 12.35 -26.20 8.65
C LEU A 71 11.89 -27.35 9.57
N GLY A 72 10.58 -27.52 9.77
CA GLY A 72 10.03 -28.60 10.59
C GLY A 72 10.27 -28.44 12.10
N GLU A 73 10.66 -27.25 12.56
CA GLU A 73 10.81 -26.98 13.99
C GLU A 73 9.43 -26.76 14.64
N PRO A 74 9.05 -27.55 15.68
CA PRO A 74 7.85 -27.27 16.44
C PRO A 74 8.00 -25.93 17.18
N PRO A 75 6.91 -25.17 17.41
CA PRO A 75 7.01 -23.87 18.05
C PRO A 75 7.59 -24.03 19.45
N SER A 76 8.82 -23.54 19.67
CA SER A 76 9.36 -23.39 21.02
C SER A 76 8.44 -22.45 21.78
N ALA A 77 7.68 -22.99 22.72
CA ALA A 77 6.80 -22.26 23.60
C ALA A 77 7.62 -21.27 24.44
N ARG A 78 7.70 -20.02 23.98
CA ARG A 78 8.14 -18.90 24.81
C ARG A 78 7.03 -17.87 24.86
N TYR A 79 5.99 -18.23 25.61
CA TYR A 79 4.97 -17.29 26.07
C TYR A 79 5.38 -16.78 27.45
N ASN A 80 5.33 -15.46 27.62
CA ASN A 80 5.40 -14.66 28.84
C ASN A 80 5.49 -15.41 30.17
N GLN A 81 6.52 -15.10 30.97
CA GLN A 81 6.50 -15.30 32.41
C GLN A 81 5.31 -14.52 33.01
N PRO A 82 4.39 -15.17 33.74
CA PRO A 82 3.48 -14.48 34.63
C PRO A 82 4.23 -14.06 35.90
N ARG A 83 3.97 -12.84 36.37
CA ARG A 83 4.29 -12.37 37.71
C ARG A 83 4.00 -13.46 38.75
N THR A 84 4.97 -13.68 39.62
CA THR A 84 4.85 -14.44 40.87
C THR A 84 3.61 -13.99 41.66
N GLN A 85 2.67 -14.92 41.87
CA GLN A 85 1.75 -14.91 43.00
C GLN A 85 1.90 -16.23 43.76
N PRO A 86 1.73 -16.23 45.10
CA PRO A 86 2.16 -17.33 45.96
C PRO A 86 1.25 -18.54 45.84
N SER A 87 1.88 -19.70 46.03
CA SER A 87 1.35 -21.06 45.99
C SER A 87 0.04 -21.22 46.75
N ARG A 88 -1.04 -21.57 46.05
CA ARG A 88 -2.22 -22.22 46.63
C ARG A 88 -2.11 -23.73 46.36
N PRO A 89 -2.44 -24.63 47.30
CA PRO A 89 -2.21 -26.07 47.13
C PRO A 89 -2.93 -26.61 45.91
N ALA A 90 -2.24 -27.44 45.14
CA ALA A 90 -2.72 -28.05 43.92
C ALA A 90 -3.99 -28.87 44.15
N ALA A 91 -5.07 -28.53 43.43
CA ALA A 91 -6.13 -29.48 43.14
C ALA A 91 -5.56 -30.57 42.21
N PRO A 92 -5.97 -31.84 42.33
CA PRO A 92 -5.35 -32.95 41.62
C PRO A 92 -5.45 -32.75 40.11
N SER A 93 -4.28 -32.71 39.47
CA SER A 93 -4.08 -32.63 38.03
C SER A 93 -4.68 -33.85 37.35
N GLN A 94 -5.69 -33.63 36.51
CA GLN A 94 -6.14 -34.65 35.55
C GLN A 94 -5.00 -34.93 34.54
N PRO A 95 -4.78 -36.19 34.13
CA PRO A 95 -3.75 -36.53 33.16
C PRO A 95 -3.97 -35.78 31.84
N ARG A 96 -2.96 -35.05 31.36
CA ARG A 96 -2.98 -34.39 30.05
C ARG A 96 -3.00 -35.48 28.98
N ALA A 97 -4.10 -35.57 28.24
CA ALA A 97 -4.26 -36.56 27.17
C ALA A 97 -3.22 -36.30 26.06
N PRO A 98 -2.72 -37.33 25.35
CA PRO A 98 -1.79 -37.15 24.25
C PRO A 98 -2.37 -36.24 23.15
N ALA A 99 -1.51 -35.52 22.42
CA ALA A 99 -1.92 -34.54 21.40
C ALA A 99 -2.85 -35.12 20.30
N SER A 100 -2.77 -36.44 20.05
CA SER A 100 -3.69 -37.18 19.19
C SER A 100 -5.13 -37.19 19.71
N ASP A 101 -5.32 -37.23 21.03
CA ASP A 101 -6.63 -37.24 21.66
C ASP A 101 -7.25 -35.85 21.67
N GLU A 102 -6.44 -34.80 21.85
CA GLU A 102 -6.88 -33.41 21.74
C GLU A 102 -7.32 -33.09 20.31
N LEU A 103 -6.55 -33.51 19.30
CA LEU A 103 -6.93 -33.39 17.89
C LEU A 103 -8.25 -34.12 17.61
N ARG A 104 -8.37 -35.37 18.07
CA ARG A 104 -9.59 -36.17 17.90
C ARG A 104 -10.80 -35.48 18.53
N ARG A 105 -10.65 -34.92 19.73
CA ARG A 105 -11.72 -34.16 20.41
C ARG A 105 -12.09 -32.91 19.63
N ALA A 106 -11.12 -32.15 19.13
CA ALA A 106 -11.36 -30.93 18.36
C ALA A 106 -12.11 -31.23 17.05
N ILE A 107 -11.72 -32.28 16.32
CA ILE A 107 -12.41 -32.73 15.10
C ILE A 107 -13.84 -33.15 15.43
N LEU A 108 -14.04 -33.98 16.46
CA LEU A 108 -15.36 -34.44 16.88
C LEU A 108 -16.29 -33.28 17.29
N GLN A 109 -15.76 -32.28 18.01
CA GLN A 109 -16.51 -31.09 18.39
C GLN A 109 -16.87 -30.24 17.17
N ALA A 110 -15.98 -30.10 16.21
CA ALA A 110 -16.22 -29.39 14.97
C ALA A 110 -17.33 -30.06 14.13
N GLU A 111 -17.27 -31.38 13.95
CA GLU A 111 -18.29 -32.15 13.23
C GLU A 111 -19.65 -32.07 13.94
N ARG A 112 -19.67 -32.25 15.26
CA ARG A 112 -20.91 -32.15 16.04
C ARG A 112 -21.54 -30.77 15.95
N ALA A 113 -20.73 -29.71 16.05
CA ALA A 113 -21.21 -28.34 15.91
C ALA A 113 -21.77 -28.08 14.51
N PHE A 114 -21.12 -28.61 13.47
CA PHE A 114 -21.56 -28.50 12.08
C PHE A 114 -22.92 -29.18 11.88
N LEU A 115 -23.08 -30.41 12.37
CA LEU A 115 -24.34 -31.16 12.30
C LEU A 115 -25.49 -30.47 13.06
N GLN A 116 -25.16 -29.74 14.14
CA GLN A 116 -26.13 -28.95 14.90
C GLN A 116 -26.45 -27.59 14.29
N GLY A 117 -25.89 -27.27 13.12
CA GLY A 117 -26.08 -25.98 12.45
C GLY A 117 -25.32 -24.81 13.09
N ARG A 118 -24.51 -25.07 14.13
CA ARG A 118 -23.71 -24.05 14.83
C ARG A 118 -22.42 -23.76 14.07
N MET A 119 -22.57 -23.05 12.94
CA MET A 119 -21.48 -22.81 11.99
C MET A 119 -20.26 -22.10 12.58
N GLN A 120 -20.48 -21.17 13.51
CA GLN A 120 -19.39 -20.44 14.17
C GLN A 120 -18.56 -21.35 15.10
N ASP A 121 -19.24 -22.17 15.90
CA ASP A 121 -18.59 -23.16 16.78
C ASP A 121 -17.85 -24.22 15.96
N ALA A 122 -18.45 -24.68 14.86
CA ALA A 122 -17.83 -25.62 13.93
C ALA A 122 -16.54 -25.06 13.35
N LEU A 123 -16.57 -23.81 12.88
CA LEU A 123 -15.39 -23.13 12.34
C LEU A 123 -14.32 -22.90 13.40
N TYR A 124 -14.72 -22.57 14.64
CA TYR A 124 -13.79 -22.41 15.76
C TYR A 124 -13.04 -23.71 16.04
N TRP A 125 -13.75 -24.82 16.25
CA TRP A 125 -13.13 -26.11 16.55
C TRP A 125 -12.33 -26.67 15.37
N ALA A 126 -12.79 -26.46 14.14
CA ALA A 126 -12.04 -26.84 12.95
C ALA A 126 -10.70 -26.08 12.84
N LYS A 127 -10.70 -24.77 13.17
CA LYS A 127 -9.46 -23.97 13.26
C LYS A 127 -8.56 -24.40 14.43
N GLN A 128 -9.13 -24.87 15.53
CA GLN A 128 -8.32 -25.48 16.60
C GLN A 128 -7.68 -26.78 16.11
N ALA A 129 -8.42 -27.62 15.37
CA ALA A 129 -7.87 -28.85 14.79
C ALA A 129 -6.72 -28.57 13.81
N THR A 130 -6.81 -27.53 12.97
CA THR A 130 -5.69 -27.15 12.07
C THR A 130 -4.50 -26.59 12.82
N ARG A 131 -4.69 -25.96 13.99
CA ARG A 131 -3.59 -25.54 14.86
C ARG A 131 -2.90 -26.72 15.53
N LEU A 132 -3.66 -27.71 15.97
CA LEU A 132 -3.16 -28.91 16.63
C LEU A 132 -2.40 -29.82 15.65
N ALA A 133 -2.92 -29.97 14.42
CA ALA A 133 -2.27 -30.74 13.36
C ALA A 133 -2.40 -30.04 11.99
N PRO A 134 -1.44 -29.15 11.63
CA PRO A 134 -1.49 -28.39 10.37
C PRO A 134 -1.45 -29.24 9.11
N ARG A 135 -0.90 -30.46 9.19
CA ARG A 135 -0.82 -31.40 8.06
C ARG A 135 -2.01 -32.36 7.99
N HIS A 136 -3.01 -32.22 8.86
CA HIS A 136 -4.18 -33.10 8.86
C HIS A 136 -5.31 -32.55 7.96
N PRO A 137 -5.81 -33.31 6.98
CA PRO A 137 -6.76 -32.80 5.98
C PRO A 137 -8.13 -32.42 6.58
N LYS A 138 -8.58 -33.14 7.61
CA LYS A 138 -9.95 -33.03 8.15
C LYS A 138 -10.31 -31.65 8.69
N GLY A 139 -9.35 -30.91 9.26
CA GLY A 139 -9.61 -29.54 9.73
C GLY A 139 -9.98 -28.61 8.59
N HIS A 140 -9.29 -28.73 7.45
CA HIS A 140 -9.55 -27.95 6.25
C HIS A 140 -10.82 -28.42 5.52
N GLU A 141 -11.11 -29.72 5.53
CA GLU A 141 -12.38 -30.27 5.02
C GLU A 141 -13.59 -29.65 5.74
N ILE A 142 -13.59 -29.62 7.08
CA ILE A 142 -14.72 -29.07 7.86
C ILE A 142 -14.85 -27.56 7.64
N ILE A 143 -13.73 -26.83 7.52
CA ILE A 143 -13.75 -25.40 7.15
C ILE A 143 -14.42 -25.21 5.79
N GLY A 144 -14.10 -26.06 4.80
CA GLY A 144 -14.74 -26.05 3.49
C GLY A 144 -16.23 -26.31 3.56
N ASP A 145 -16.65 -27.32 4.34
CA ASP A 145 -18.07 -27.67 4.54
C ASP A 145 -18.87 -26.54 5.19
N VAL A 146 -18.28 -25.84 6.17
CA VAL A 146 -18.88 -24.67 6.81
C VAL A 146 -19.10 -23.55 5.78
N TYR A 147 -18.05 -23.18 5.02
CA TYR A 147 -18.16 -22.11 4.04
C TYR A 147 -19.12 -22.44 2.89
N ARG A 148 -19.14 -23.70 2.44
CA ARG A 148 -20.07 -24.16 1.41
C ARG A 148 -21.52 -24.04 1.87
N THR A 149 -21.80 -24.37 3.14
CA THR A 149 -23.14 -24.24 3.72
C THR A 149 -23.56 -22.77 3.89
N GLN A 150 -22.61 -21.87 4.12
CA GLN A 150 -22.85 -20.43 4.21
C GLN A 150 -22.97 -19.74 2.84
N GLY A 151 -22.73 -20.44 1.73
CA GLY A 151 -22.76 -19.87 0.38
C GLY A 151 -21.46 -19.14 -0.03
N HIS A 152 -20.42 -19.17 0.80
CA HIS A 152 -19.10 -18.62 0.49
C HIS A 152 -18.27 -19.61 -0.33
N TYR A 153 -18.67 -19.83 -1.58
CA TYR A 153 -18.12 -20.89 -2.41
C TYR A 153 -16.62 -20.72 -2.71
N ASP A 154 -16.11 -19.50 -2.93
CA ASP A 154 -14.68 -19.28 -3.19
C ASP A 154 -13.77 -19.69 -2.01
N ALA A 155 -14.22 -19.37 -0.79
CA ALA A 155 -13.53 -19.76 0.44
C ALA A 155 -13.62 -21.28 0.67
N ALA A 156 -14.76 -21.89 0.32
CA ALA A 156 -14.94 -23.33 0.38
C ALA A 156 -14.01 -24.06 -0.60
N LEU A 157 -13.92 -23.60 -1.85
CA LEU A 157 -13.01 -24.14 -2.86
C LEU A 157 -11.56 -24.11 -2.37
N SER A 158 -11.11 -22.97 -1.83
CA SER A 158 -9.75 -22.83 -1.28
C SER A 158 -9.47 -23.84 -0.16
N ALA A 159 -10.42 -24.03 0.75
CA ALA A 159 -10.28 -24.97 1.86
C ALA A 159 -10.26 -26.44 1.39
N TYR A 160 -11.11 -26.81 0.42
CA TYR A 160 -11.11 -28.15 -0.17
C TYR A 160 -9.84 -28.43 -0.97
N THR A 161 -9.35 -27.46 -1.76
CA THR A 161 -8.08 -27.60 -2.48
C THR A 161 -6.92 -27.87 -1.52
N TYR A 162 -6.85 -27.15 -0.40
CA TYR A 162 -5.82 -27.39 0.61
C TYR A 162 -5.96 -28.77 1.26
N ALA A 163 -7.18 -29.21 1.57
CA ALA A 163 -7.43 -30.55 2.09
C ALA A 163 -6.99 -31.66 1.11
N ILE A 164 -7.24 -31.49 -0.19
CA ILE A 164 -6.81 -32.43 -1.25
C ILE A 164 -5.29 -32.44 -1.41
N GLN A 165 -4.61 -31.30 -1.26
CA GLN A 165 -3.14 -31.27 -1.27
C GLN A 165 -2.53 -32.09 -0.12
N LEU A 166 -3.22 -32.14 1.03
CA LEU A 166 -2.80 -32.93 2.18
C LEU A 166 -3.15 -34.42 2.04
N ASP A 167 -4.25 -34.74 1.38
CA ASP A 167 -4.70 -36.11 1.11
C ASP A 167 -5.21 -36.26 -0.35
N PRO A 168 -4.29 -36.45 -1.32
CA PRO A 168 -4.65 -36.46 -2.75
C PRO A 168 -5.49 -37.66 -3.18
N ASN A 169 -5.47 -38.74 -2.40
CA ASN A 169 -6.12 -40.00 -2.75
C ASN A 169 -7.54 -40.12 -2.18
N ASN A 170 -8.10 -39.03 -1.66
CA ASN A 170 -9.39 -39.04 -1.01
C ASN A 170 -10.54 -38.73 -2.00
N PRO A 171 -11.35 -39.73 -2.39
CA PRO A 171 -12.44 -39.50 -3.34
C PRO A 171 -13.55 -38.62 -2.77
N ASP A 172 -13.70 -38.55 -1.45
CA ASP A 172 -14.76 -37.75 -0.82
C ASP A 172 -14.48 -36.25 -0.93
N LEU A 173 -13.21 -35.86 -0.78
CA LEU A 173 -12.78 -34.48 -0.95
C LEU A 173 -12.94 -34.03 -2.41
N GLN A 174 -12.60 -34.89 -3.36
CA GLN A 174 -12.80 -34.61 -4.79
C GLN A 174 -14.28 -34.40 -5.10
N ARG A 175 -15.17 -35.27 -4.60
CA ARG A 175 -16.63 -35.11 -4.76
C ARG A 175 -17.14 -33.80 -4.16
N LYS A 176 -16.64 -33.41 -2.99
CA LYS A 176 -17.01 -32.15 -2.32
C LYS A 176 -16.55 -30.93 -3.12
N LEU A 177 -15.34 -30.98 -3.69
CA LEU A 177 -14.81 -29.94 -4.57
C LEU A 177 -15.67 -29.82 -5.84
N ASP A 178 -15.91 -30.93 -6.53
CA ASP A 178 -16.68 -30.96 -7.78
C ASP A 178 -18.12 -30.48 -7.57
N ALA A 179 -18.76 -30.89 -6.46
CA ALA A 179 -20.09 -30.41 -6.09
C ALA A 179 -20.11 -28.91 -5.78
N THR A 180 -19.03 -28.36 -5.24
CA THR A 180 -18.89 -26.92 -4.98
C THR A 180 -18.65 -26.15 -6.27
N LEU A 181 -17.79 -26.67 -7.14
CA LEU A 181 -17.51 -26.14 -8.48
C LEU A 181 -18.79 -26.06 -9.33
N ALA A 182 -19.61 -27.13 -9.32
CA ALA A 182 -20.88 -27.16 -10.02
C ALA A 182 -21.84 -26.05 -9.56
N ARG A 183 -21.86 -25.72 -8.26
CA ARG A 183 -22.69 -24.63 -7.72
C ARG A 183 -22.17 -23.24 -8.08
N THR A 184 -20.86 -23.05 -8.15
CA THR A 184 -20.26 -21.80 -8.68
C THR A 184 -20.46 -21.64 -10.18
N GLN A 185 -20.53 -22.74 -10.92
CA GLN A 185 -20.71 -22.73 -12.38
C GLN A 185 -22.17 -22.64 -12.80
N THR A 186 -23.13 -23.07 -11.97
CA THR A 186 -24.54 -22.71 -12.15
C THR A 186 -24.71 -21.21 -11.93
N PRO A 187 -25.12 -20.42 -12.94
CA PRO A 187 -25.28 -18.98 -12.80
C PRO A 187 -26.52 -18.69 -11.96
N SER A 188 -26.42 -18.77 -10.63
CA SER A 188 -27.37 -18.15 -9.71
C SER A 188 -27.04 -16.66 -9.58
N ALA A 189 -26.98 -15.98 -10.72
CA ALA A 189 -27.30 -14.56 -10.73
C ALA A 189 -28.83 -14.51 -10.73
N SER A 190 -29.43 -13.87 -9.72
CA SER A 190 -30.70 -13.17 -9.98
C SER A 190 -30.53 -12.46 -11.33
N PRO A 191 -31.43 -12.63 -12.32
CA PRO A 191 -31.18 -12.10 -13.63
C PRO A 191 -30.90 -10.60 -13.47
N PRO A 192 -29.71 -10.10 -13.85
CA PRO A 192 -29.50 -8.67 -13.93
C PRO A 192 -30.59 -8.15 -14.87
N SER A 193 -31.20 -7.04 -14.50
CA SER A 193 -32.29 -6.39 -15.23
C SER A 193 -32.01 -6.52 -16.73
N PRO A 194 -33.01 -6.82 -17.59
CA PRO A 194 -32.79 -7.09 -19.02
C PRO A 194 -31.99 -5.99 -19.76
N LEU A 195 -31.90 -4.79 -19.17
CA LEU A 195 -31.05 -3.67 -19.59
C LEU A 195 -29.53 -3.93 -19.50
N LEU A 196 -29.05 -4.77 -18.58
CA LEU A 196 -27.62 -5.04 -18.36
C LEU A 196 -27.05 -6.14 -19.27
N ARG A 197 -27.91 -6.93 -19.93
CA ARG A 197 -27.49 -8.06 -20.79
C ARG A 197 -26.81 -7.61 -22.09
N ASN A 198 -27.10 -6.39 -22.54
CA ASN A 198 -26.65 -5.88 -23.82
C ASN A 198 -25.51 -4.86 -23.72
N LEU A 199 -24.93 -4.65 -22.53
CA LEU A 199 -23.79 -3.75 -22.42
C LEU A 199 -22.52 -4.47 -22.91
N PRO A 200 -21.77 -3.88 -23.85
CA PRO A 200 -20.52 -4.47 -24.29
C PRO A 200 -19.58 -4.61 -23.10
N ALA A 201 -19.03 -5.81 -22.89
CA ALA A 201 -18.03 -6.05 -21.86
C ALA A 201 -16.79 -5.19 -22.16
N LEU A 202 -16.66 -4.08 -21.45
CA LEU A 202 -15.54 -3.15 -21.64
C LEU A 202 -14.26 -3.84 -21.21
N LYS A 203 -13.44 -4.26 -22.17
CA LYS A 203 -12.07 -4.75 -21.90
C LYS A 203 -11.23 -3.56 -21.47
N LEU A 204 -11.19 -3.29 -20.17
CA LEU A 204 -10.39 -2.23 -19.60
C LEU A 204 -8.88 -2.57 -19.74
N PRO A 205 -8.03 -1.60 -20.10
CA PRO A 205 -6.58 -1.81 -20.15
C PRO A 205 -6.04 -2.15 -18.74
N PRO A 206 -4.91 -2.87 -18.63
CA PRO A 206 -4.37 -3.31 -17.33
C PRO A 206 -4.06 -2.16 -16.36
N GLU A 207 -3.88 -0.95 -16.90
CA GLU A 207 -3.60 0.31 -16.20
C GLU A 207 -4.85 1.12 -15.83
N TRP A 208 -6.07 0.59 -16.02
CA TRP A 208 -7.32 1.33 -15.74
C TRP A 208 -7.42 1.88 -14.32
N LYS A 209 -6.81 1.18 -13.34
CA LYS A 209 -6.77 1.63 -11.94
C LYS A 209 -6.01 2.95 -11.79
N LEU A 210 -4.93 3.13 -12.55
CA LEU A 210 -4.15 4.36 -12.55
C LEU A 210 -4.96 5.51 -13.16
N TYR A 211 -5.62 5.27 -14.29
CA TYR A 211 -6.50 6.26 -14.91
C TYR A 211 -7.69 6.63 -14.01
N ALA A 212 -8.29 5.65 -13.33
CA ALA A 212 -9.37 5.89 -12.37
C ALA A 212 -8.89 6.74 -11.18
N ALA A 213 -7.71 6.43 -10.64
CA ALA A 213 -7.11 7.21 -9.55
C ALA A 213 -6.77 8.65 -10.00
N GLN A 214 -6.27 8.83 -11.22
CA GLN A 214 -6.00 10.16 -11.78
C GLN A 214 -7.28 10.95 -12.02
N ALA A 215 -8.32 10.31 -12.57
CA ALA A 215 -9.62 10.95 -12.78
C ALA A 215 -10.24 11.41 -11.46
N LEU A 216 -10.16 10.57 -10.41
CA LEU A 216 -10.60 10.93 -9.08
C LEU A 216 -9.79 12.08 -8.49
N GLY A 217 -8.46 12.05 -8.68
CA GLY A 217 -7.56 13.12 -8.23
C GLY A 217 -7.88 14.47 -8.88
N TRP A 218 -7.98 14.52 -10.21
CA TRP A 218 -8.36 15.75 -10.92
C TRP A 218 -9.79 16.19 -10.58
N GLY A 219 -10.71 15.24 -10.39
CA GLY A 219 -12.06 15.51 -9.90
C GLY A 219 -12.05 16.19 -8.52
N ALA A 220 -11.17 15.78 -7.61
CA ALA A 220 -11.01 16.44 -6.32
C ALA A 220 -10.41 17.85 -6.42
N VAL A 221 -9.47 18.09 -7.34
CA VAL A 221 -8.95 19.45 -7.62
C VAL A 221 -10.09 20.36 -8.13
N LEU A 222 -10.88 19.88 -9.10
CA LEU A 222 -12.03 20.62 -9.62
C LEU A 222 -13.10 20.86 -8.53
N PHE A 223 -13.34 19.86 -7.67
CA PHE A 223 -14.24 20.01 -6.54
C PHE A 223 -13.78 21.13 -5.59
N LEU A 224 -12.49 21.23 -5.28
CA LEU A 224 -11.95 22.32 -4.47
C LEU A 224 -12.14 23.70 -5.13
N LEU A 225 -12.01 23.80 -6.45
CA LEU A 225 -12.35 25.01 -7.20
C LEU A 225 -13.84 25.36 -7.06
N THR A 226 -14.73 24.38 -7.15
CA THR A 226 -16.17 24.63 -6.95
C THR A 226 -16.50 25.04 -5.51
N LEU A 227 -15.78 24.50 -4.52
CA LEU A 227 -15.95 24.87 -3.11
C LEU A 227 -15.55 26.32 -2.84
N ALA A 228 -14.56 26.86 -3.55
CA ALA A 228 -14.20 28.27 -3.43
C ALA A 228 -15.34 29.22 -3.82
N HIS A 229 -16.22 28.77 -4.73
CA HIS A 229 -17.42 29.52 -5.12
C HIS A 229 -18.61 29.26 -4.18
N THR A 230 -18.87 28.00 -3.83
CA THR A 230 -20.08 27.61 -3.09
C THR A 230 -19.95 27.81 -1.58
N ILE A 231 -18.74 27.66 -1.02
CA ILE A 231 -18.45 27.80 0.41
C ILE A 231 -17.20 28.70 0.58
N PRO A 232 -17.28 29.97 0.17
CA PRO A 232 -16.14 30.88 0.16
C PRO A 232 -15.64 31.17 1.58
N GLY A 233 -16.47 31.02 2.62
CA GLY A 233 -16.12 31.33 4.00
C GLY A 233 -16.11 32.84 4.30
N ASN A 234 -15.93 33.18 5.58
CA ASN A 234 -15.89 34.56 6.02
C ASN A 234 -14.54 35.21 5.66
N PRO A 235 -14.55 36.38 4.99
CA PRO A 235 -13.32 37.07 4.64
C PRO A 235 -12.65 37.66 5.89
N LEU A 236 -11.32 37.61 5.91
CA LEU A 236 -10.46 38.28 6.88
C LEU A 236 -10.17 39.72 6.41
N ALA A 237 -9.34 40.46 7.15
CA ALA A 237 -8.98 41.86 6.87
C ALA A 237 -8.33 42.12 5.48
N LEU A 238 -7.97 41.08 4.74
CA LEU A 238 -7.37 41.11 3.41
C LEU A 238 -8.28 40.51 2.32
N GLY A 239 -9.58 40.31 2.62
CA GLY A 239 -10.54 39.75 1.67
C GLY A 239 -10.51 38.23 1.52
N TRP A 240 -9.42 37.58 1.95
CA TRP A 240 -9.27 36.14 1.94
C TRP A 240 -9.92 35.49 3.15
N SER A 241 -10.54 34.35 2.91
CA SER A 241 -11.06 33.47 3.96
C SER A 241 -10.08 32.36 4.30
N VAL A 242 -10.26 31.78 5.48
CA VAL A 242 -9.54 30.55 5.89
C VAL A 242 -9.84 29.40 4.91
N ASN A 243 -11.08 29.32 4.42
CA ASN A 243 -11.50 28.30 3.45
C ASN A 243 -10.70 28.40 2.15
N LEU A 244 -10.57 29.61 1.58
CA LEU A 244 -9.80 29.81 0.36
C LEU A 244 -8.34 29.38 0.54
N LEU A 245 -7.72 29.73 1.68
CA LEU A 245 -6.35 29.32 1.99
C LEU A 245 -6.21 27.79 2.00
N VAL A 246 -7.15 27.10 2.65
CA VAL A 246 -7.19 25.63 2.69
C VAL A 246 -7.35 25.05 1.29
N TYR A 247 -8.25 25.61 0.46
CA TYR A 247 -8.47 25.14 -0.90
C TYR A 247 -7.23 25.31 -1.78
N LEU A 248 -6.56 26.46 -1.71
CA LEU A 248 -5.32 26.74 -2.44
C LEU A 248 -4.20 25.76 -2.06
N ILE A 249 -4.03 25.49 -0.76
CA ILE A 249 -3.01 24.56 -0.27
C ILE A 249 -3.33 23.13 -0.70
N LEU A 250 -4.57 22.66 -0.48
CA LEU A 250 -4.96 21.29 -0.83
C LEU A 250 -4.92 21.06 -2.35
N ALA A 251 -5.43 22.01 -3.13
CA ALA A 251 -5.42 21.91 -4.59
C ALA A 251 -3.98 21.94 -5.12
N GLY A 252 -3.14 22.86 -4.64
CA GLY A 252 -1.73 22.90 -5.00
C GLY A 252 -1.04 21.57 -4.73
N PHE A 253 -1.11 21.10 -3.49
CA PHE A 253 -0.50 19.83 -3.08
C PHE A 253 -0.98 18.65 -3.91
N LEU A 254 -2.29 18.49 -4.09
CA LEU A 254 -2.87 17.40 -4.85
C LEU A 254 -2.46 17.45 -6.32
N THR A 255 -2.47 18.63 -6.94
CA THR A 255 -2.00 18.83 -8.31
C THR A 255 -0.53 18.47 -8.48
N GLY A 256 0.33 18.93 -7.57
CA GLY A 256 1.77 18.59 -7.61
C GLY A 256 2.02 17.09 -7.48
N PHE A 257 1.26 16.44 -6.59
CA PHE A 257 1.32 15.00 -6.40
C PHE A 257 0.85 14.21 -7.63
N LEU A 258 -0.25 14.65 -8.26
CA LEU A 258 -0.81 14.02 -9.46
C LEU A 258 0.10 14.19 -10.69
N MET A 259 0.60 15.40 -10.93
CA MET A 259 1.57 15.70 -11.98
C MET A 259 2.87 14.92 -11.80
N ALA A 260 3.26 14.79 -10.52
CA ALA A 260 4.12 13.76 -9.96
C ALA A 260 3.86 12.41 -10.61
N ILE A 261 2.92 11.66 -10.02
CA ILE A 261 2.60 10.26 -10.31
C ILE A 261 2.32 9.98 -11.78
N SER A 262 1.69 10.90 -12.51
CA SER A 262 1.37 10.73 -13.94
C SER A 262 2.58 10.81 -14.88
N ARG A 263 3.78 11.07 -14.35
CA ARG A 263 5.03 11.27 -15.13
C ARG A 263 4.92 12.46 -16.10
N TRP A 264 4.04 13.40 -15.82
CA TRP A 264 3.95 14.67 -16.56
C TRP A 264 5.11 15.61 -16.23
N VAL A 265 5.81 15.36 -15.13
CA VAL A 265 6.93 16.17 -14.66
C VAL A 265 8.08 15.23 -14.31
N ALA A 266 9.30 15.64 -14.64
CA ALA A 266 10.53 14.96 -14.26
C ALA A 266 10.71 15.01 -12.73
N PRO A 267 11.61 14.21 -12.14
CA PRO A 267 11.96 14.34 -10.74
C PRO A 267 12.41 15.76 -10.39
N ILE A 268 12.02 16.25 -9.22
CA ILE A 268 12.29 17.63 -8.76
C ILE A 268 13.80 17.96 -8.72
N GLY A 269 14.64 16.94 -8.48
CA GLY A 269 16.09 17.03 -8.55
C GLY A 269 16.63 17.37 -9.95
N ASP A 270 15.96 16.87 -10.98
CA ASP A 270 16.37 17.03 -12.38
C ASP A 270 15.71 18.27 -13.01
N ALA A 271 14.51 18.63 -12.56
CA ALA A 271 13.77 19.76 -13.10
C ALA A 271 14.35 21.12 -12.68
N PHE A 272 14.91 21.22 -11.48
CA PHE A 272 15.60 22.42 -10.99
C PHE A 272 17.09 22.09 -10.81
N PRO A 273 18.02 22.70 -11.56
CA PRO A 273 19.44 22.44 -11.36
C PRO A 273 19.89 23.01 -9.99
N TRP A 274 20.01 22.13 -8.99
CA TRP A 274 20.44 22.49 -7.63
C TRP A 274 21.95 22.74 -7.50
N ARG A 275 22.75 22.38 -8.53
CA ARG A 275 24.22 22.31 -8.44
C ARG A 275 24.85 23.71 -8.37
N ARG A 276 25.45 24.04 -7.22
CA ARG A 276 26.23 25.26 -6.97
C ARG A 276 27.53 25.26 -7.78
N ARG A 277 27.75 26.26 -8.62
CA ARG A 277 29.09 26.71 -9.02
C ARG A 277 29.32 28.08 -8.38
N GLY A 278 30.24 28.18 -7.42
CA GLY A 278 30.75 29.48 -6.95
C GLY A 278 29.85 30.31 -6.02
N GLY A 279 29.11 29.71 -5.08
CA GLY A 279 28.49 30.45 -3.96
C GLY A 279 27.24 31.29 -4.28
N GLN A 280 26.78 31.34 -5.53
CA GLN A 280 25.53 32.02 -5.90
C GLN A 280 24.30 31.11 -5.72
N ILE A 281 23.13 31.74 -5.48
CA ILE A 281 21.82 31.07 -5.39
C ILE A 281 21.54 30.39 -6.72
N SER A 282 21.14 29.11 -6.72
CA SER A 282 20.76 28.42 -7.96
C SER A 282 19.56 29.13 -8.58
N ALA A 283 19.51 29.25 -9.92
CA ALA A 283 18.38 29.88 -10.61
C ALA A 283 17.03 29.26 -10.20
N GLY A 284 17.00 27.94 -9.94
CA GLY A 284 15.83 27.25 -9.40
C GLY A 284 15.47 27.68 -7.97
N GLY A 285 16.45 27.80 -7.08
CA GLY A 285 16.22 28.30 -5.71
C GLY A 285 15.76 29.76 -5.69
N ALA A 286 16.30 30.59 -6.58
CA ALA A 286 15.86 31.98 -6.75
C ALA A 286 14.42 32.06 -7.25
N LEU A 287 14.03 31.22 -8.22
CA LEU A 287 12.66 31.14 -8.72
C LEU A 287 11.68 30.65 -7.64
N ILE A 288 12.03 29.63 -6.85
CA ILE A 288 11.18 29.15 -5.75
C ILE A 288 11.01 30.24 -4.68
N GLY A 289 12.11 30.91 -4.30
CA GLY A 289 12.06 32.02 -3.35
C GLY A 289 11.24 33.20 -3.87
N LEU A 290 11.38 33.52 -5.15
CA LEU A 290 10.59 34.57 -5.79
C LEU A 290 9.11 34.18 -5.89
N SER A 291 8.78 32.92 -6.18
CA SER A 291 7.40 32.43 -6.22
C SER A 291 6.71 32.52 -4.86
N ALA A 292 7.44 32.35 -3.76
CA ALA A 292 6.89 32.50 -2.41
C ALA A 292 6.48 33.95 -2.09
N LEU A 293 7.17 34.93 -2.70
CA LEU A 293 6.94 36.36 -2.50
C LEU A 293 5.97 36.95 -3.54
N CYS A 294 6.16 36.62 -4.81
CA CYS A 294 5.39 37.12 -5.93
C CYS A 294 5.42 36.12 -7.09
N PHE A 295 4.46 35.20 -7.10
CA PHE A 295 4.31 34.17 -8.13
C PHE A 295 4.21 34.75 -9.56
N PRO A 296 3.43 35.81 -9.85
CA PRO A 296 3.39 36.39 -11.19
C PRO A 296 4.74 36.90 -11.67
N LEU A 297 5.53 37.49 -10.77
CA LEU A 297 6.88 37.96 -11.10
C LEU A 297 7.84 36.80 -11.33
N ALA A 298 7.69 35.69 -10.59
CA ALA A 298 8.45 34.47 -10.83
C ALA A 298 8.12 33.83 -12.20
N VAL A 299 6.85 33.83 -12.61
CA VAL A 299 6.43 33.40 -13.96
C VAL A 299 7.06 34.30 -15.02
N LEU A 300 7.03 35.62 -14.85
CA LEU A 300 7.63 36.58 -15.78
C LEU A 300 9.15 36.41 -15.87
N LEU A 301 9.82 36.25 -14.73
CA LEU A 301 11.26 35.99 -14.71
C LEU A 301 11.58 34.67 -15.41
N TYR A 302 10.80 33.62 -15.16
CA TYR A 302 10.95 32.33 -15.82
C TYR A 302 10.78 32.44 -17.33
N THR A 303 9.75 33.13 -17.82
CA THR A 303 9.53 33.30 -19.26
C THR A 303 10.64 34.13 -19.91
N LEU A 304 11.13 35.17 -19.24
CA LEU A 304 12.24 35.99 -19.74
C LEU A 304 13.57 35.20 -19.79
N LEU A 305 13.84 34.38 -18.76
CA LEU A 305 14.97 33.44 -18.77
C LEU A 305 14.83 32.40 -19.89
N ALA A 306 13.60 31.93 -20.16
CA ALA A 306 13.33 30.94 -21.21
C ALA A 306 13.67 31.49 -22.60
N LEU A 307 13.28 32.74 -22.84
CA LEU A 307 13.50 33.44 -24.11
C LEU A 307 14.98 33.77 -24.32
N THR A 308 15.71 34.13 -23.27
CA THR A 308 17.12 34.54 -23.35
C THR A 308 18.08 33.36 -23.41
N GLN A 309 17.81 32.27 -22.70
CA GLN A 309 18.73 31.12 -22.58
C GLN A 309 18.46 29.99 -23.59
N GLY A 310 17.42 30.12 -24.44
CA GLY A 310 17.16 29.17 -25.52
C GLY A 310 16.68 27.78 -25.07
N GLY A 311 16.29 27.62 -23.80
CA GLY A 311 15.70 26.39 -23.30
C GLY A 311 15.62 26.34 -21.78
N LEU A 312 14.40 26.20 -21.25
CA LEU A 312 14.14 25.84 -19.86
C LEU A 312 13.40 24.49 -19.79
N SER A 313 13.46 23.86 -18.62
CA SER A 313 12.84 22.55 -18.38
C SER A 313 11.34 22.56 -18.70
N GLN A 314 10.89 21.67 -19.58
CA GLN A 314 9.46 21.48 -19.88
C GLN A 314 8.64 21.18 -18.62
N SER A 315 9.25 20.53 -17.63
CA SER A 315 8.65 20.23 -16.33
C SER A 315 8.33 21.51 -15.56
N VAL A 316 9.27 22.45 -15.51
CA VAL A 316 9.11 23.72 -14.82
C VAL A 316 8.05 24.59 -15.53
N ALA A 317 8.07 24.61 -16.86
CA ALA A 317 7.05 25.32 -17.65
C ALA A 317 5.63 24.80 -17.37
N ARG A 318 5.44 23.47 -17.32
CA ARG A 318 4.15 22.85 -16.99
C ARG A 318 3.68 23.21 -15.59
N VAL A 319 4.58 23.21 -14.62
CA VAL A 319 4.25 23.53 -13.22
C VAL A 319 3.83 24.99 -13.07
N PHE A 320 4.57 25.94 -13.66
CA PHE A 320 4.15 27.35 -13.66
C PHE A 320 2.85 27.57 -14.44
N GLY A 321 2.68 26.90 -15.58
CA GLY A 321 1.46 26.99 -16.39
C GLY A 321 0.21 26.48 -15.64
N VAL A 322 0.29 25.28 -15.06
CA VAL A 322 -0.81 24.69 -14.28
C VAL A 322 -1.07 25.49 -13.00
N GLY A 323 -0.01 25.88 -12.29
CA GLY A 323 -0.15 26.73 -11.09
C GLY A 323 -0.81 28.08 -11.40
N GLY A 324 -0.44 28.71 -12.51
CA GLY A 324 -1.06 29.94 -12.98
C GLY A 324 -2.52 29.76 -13.39
N ALA A 325 -2.84 28.70 -14.13
CA ALA A 325 -4.21 28.39 -14.54
C ALA A 325 -5.12 28.11 -13.33
N LEU A 326 -4.63 27.36 -12.33
CA LEU A 326 -5.38 27.11 -11.10
C LEU A 326 -5.57 28.39 -10.28
N THR A 327 -4.53 29.21 -10.16
CA THR A 327 -4.61 30.51 -9.47
C THR A 327 -5.66 31.42 -10.12
N LEU A 328 -5.66 31.49 -11.46
CA LEU A 328 -6.69 32.21 -12.21
C LEU A 328 -8.08 31.63 -11.99
N GLY A 329 -8.22 30.30 -12.01
CA GLY A 329 -9.50 29.63 -11.75
C GLY A 329 -10.06 29.96 -10.37
N PHE A 330 -9.23 29.90 -9.32
CA PHE A 330 -9.63 30.31 -7.98
C PHE A 330 -9.97 31.81 -7.91
N ALA A 331 -9.19 32.67 -8.56
CA ALA A 331 -9.46 34.11 -8.59
C ALA A 331 -10.80 34.43 -9.26
N LEU A 332 -11.14 33.76 -10.38
CA LEU A 332 -12.39 33.98 -11.11
C LEU A 332 -13.62 33.42 -10.37
N LEU A 333 -13.45 32.32 -9.63
CA LEU A 333 -14.56 31.65 -8.92
C LEU A 333 -14.78 32.19 -7.50
N TYR A 334 -13.76 32.83 -6.91
CA TYR A 334 -13.85 33.37 -5.55
C TYR A 334 -14.63 34.70 -5.52
N PRO A 335 -15.70 34.81 -4.72
CA PRO A 335 -16.64 35.91 -4.82
C PRO A 335 -16.17 37.24 -4.19
N HIS A 336 -15.12 37.24 -3.36
CA HIS A 336 -14.74 38.44 -2.62
C HIS A 336 -13.69 39.27 -3.37
N ASP A 337 -12.43 38.81 -3.44
CA ASP A 337 -11.33 39.60 -3.99
C ASP A 337 -10.52 38.86 -5.07
N MET A 338 -10.96 39.03 -6.32
CA MET A 338 -10.32 38.43 -7.50
C MET A 338 -8.86 38.90 -7.67
N LEU A 339 -8.60 40.21 -7.59
CA LEU A 339 -7.27 40.78 -7.87
C LEU A 339 -6.21 40.29 -6.86
N TYR A 340 -6.53 40.33 -5.57
CA TYR A 340 -5.62 39.81 -4.53
C TYR A 340 -5.38 38.31 -4.67
N THR A 341 -6.43 37.54 -4.98
CA THR A 341 -6.30 36.09 -5.23
C THR A 341 -5.45 35.81 -6.46
N MET A 342 -5.55 36.62 -7.51
CA MET A 342 -4.72 36.50 -8.72
C MET A 342 -3.25 36.85 -8.46
N LEU A 343 -2.99 37.91 -7.67
CA LEU A 343 -1.64 38.39 -7.37
C LEU A 343 -0.89 37.49 -6.37
N PHE A 344 -1.59 37.02 -5.33
CA PHE A 344 -0.96 36.36 -4.19
C PHE A 344 -1.39 34.90 -4.00
N GLY A 345 -2.53 34.47 -4.56
CA GLY A 345 -3.02 33.09 -4.39
C GLY A 345 -2.04 32.05 -4.93
N GLY A 346 -1.33 32.41 -6.00
CA GLY A 346 -0.27 31.60 -6.59
C GLY A 346 0.91 31.34 -5.66
N ASN A 347 1.21 32.25 -4.72
CA ASN A 347 2.33 32.09 -3.78
C ASN A 347 2.13 30.85 -2.90
N MET A 348 0.92 30.68 -2.34
CA MET A 348 0.59 29.56 -1.48
C MET A 348 0.37 28.27 -2.27
N LEU A 349 -0.37 28.38 -3.37
CA LEU A 349 -0.68 27.23 -4.23
C LEU A 349 0.59 26.61 -4.81
N PHE A 350 1.53 27.42 -5.28
CA PHE A 350 2.79 26.93 -5.85
C PHE A 350 3.67 26.24 -4.81
N LEU A 351 3.79 26.79 -3.59
CA LEU A 351 4.55 26.14 -2.53
C LEU A 351 3.96 24.79 -2.13
N ALA A 352 2.63 24.71 -2.02
CA ALA A 352 1.95 23.46 -1.74
C ALA A 352 2.14 22.45 -2.88
N LEU A 353 2.08 22.90 -4.13
CA LEU A 353 2.34 22.10 -5.33
C LEU A 353 3.75 21.51 -5.30
N MET A 354 4.76 22.31 -4.98
CA MET A 354 6.13 21.82 -4.81
C MET A 354 6.22 20.77 -3.71
N GLY A 355 5.49 20.92 -2.61
CA GLY A 355 5.42 19.92 -1.54
C GLY A 355 4.79 18.60 -2.00
N GLY A 356 3.70 18.66 -2.77
CA GLY A 356 3.04 17.47 -3.33
C GLY A 356 3.91 16.73 -4.34
N TRP A 357 4.60 17.47 -5.20
CA TRP A 357 5.57 16.91 -6.16
C TRP A 357 6.73 16.25 -5.42
N TYR A 358 7.34 16.92 -4.44
CA TYR A 358 8.42 16.37 -3.63
C TYR A 358 8.02 15.06 -2.92
N LEU A 359 6.81 15.00 -2.35
CA LEU A 359 6.31 13.78 -1.72
C LEU A 359 6.14 12.65 -2.74
N ALA A 360 5.54 12.94 -3.90
CA ALA A 360 5.36 11.94 -4.95
C ALA A 360 6.69 11.35 -5.44
N ASP A 361 7.72 12.18 -5.59
CA ASP A 361 9.05 11.73 -6.00
C ASP A 361 9.71 10.85 -4.93
N ASN A 362 9.56 11.16 -3.64
CA ASN A 362 10.06 10.31 -2.57
C ASN A 362 9.36 8.94 -2.51
N LEU A 363 8.05 8.90 -2.79
CA LEU A 363 7.30 7.64 -2.88
C LEU A 363 7.72 6.80 -4.08
N ARG A 364 8.15 7.43 -5.19
CA ARG A 364 8.67 6.74 -6.38
C ARG A 364 10.04 6.12 -6.18
N LEU A 365 10.85 6.72 -5.32
CA LEU A 365 12.20 6.27 -4.99
C LEU A 365 12.21 5.21 -3.88
N SER A 366 11.04 4.79 -3.39
CA SER A 366 10.89 3.67 -2.46
C SER A 366 10.66 2.38 -3.27
N PRO A 367 11.67 1.50 -3.37
CA PRO A 367 11.62 0.36 -4.27
C PRO A 367 10.90 -0.86 -3.68
#